data_AF-A0A5A7P8W9-F1
#
_entry.id   AF-A0A5A7P8W9-F1
#
_cell.length_a   1.000
_cell.length_b   1.000
_cell.length_c   1.000
_cell.angle_alpha   90.00
_cell.angle_beta   90.00
_cell.angle_gamma   90.00
#
_symmetry.space_group_name_H-M   'P 1'
#
loop_
_entity.id
_entity.type
_entity.pdbx_description
1 polymer ?
#
loop_
_entity_poly.entity_id
_entity_poly.type
_entity_poly.pdbx_seq_one_letter_code
_entity_poly.pdbx_strand_id
1 'polypeptide(L)'
;MSDGLCFFSKENFIIKPPKKNPLVLRMLVLIFVMVCGIYICSVYLKQIGGKLTGNSLRVQIVERPCEASDIEPSEKPYFHFPKPMTFSREECTCNPVRYFAILSTQRSGSGWFETLLNSHINISSNGEIFSVKVRRSNISTITDTLDTLYNLDFRTSASKNECIAAVGLKWMLNQGLMQHHEEVAEYFKMKGVSAIFLFRRNLLRRTVSILANSYDQKAKPLNGTHKSHVHSTHEAEILARYKPTINTSLLIPDLRQVEDLMSKSLQYFNSTRHIILYYEDIINNRTKLVDVEDFLKVPRSELKTRQVKIHKGPLSSQVENWDEIKKTLSGTPYESFLQEDYKI
;
A
#
# COMPACT_ATOMS: atom_id res chain seq x y z
N MET A 1 28.87 6.28 90.04
CA MET A 1 29.91 5.86 90.98
C MET A 1 29.49 4.54 91.60
N SER A 2 30.43 3.60 91.63
CA SER A 2 30.47 2.31 92.34
C SER A 2 29.72 1.12 91.74
N ASP A 3 30.54 0.24 91.17
CA ASP A 3 30.35 -1.18 90.92
C ASP A 3 30.00 -2.01 92.16
N GLY A 4 29.61 -3.27 91.93
CA GLY A 4 29.58 -4.31 92.97
C GLY A 4 29.23 -5.70 92.43
N LEU A 5 30.27 -6.51 92.15
CA LEU A 5 30.22 -7.94 91.82
C LEU A 5 29.40 -8.78 92.83
N CYS A 6 28.83 -9.90 92.38
CA CYS A 6 29.09 -11.17 93.06
C CYS A 6 28.79 -12.41 92.18
N PHE A 7 29.79 -13.29 92.10
CA PHE A 7 29.74 -14.65 91.58
C PHE A 7 28.88 -15.55 92.48
N PHE A 8 28.09 -16.45 91.88
CA PHE A 8 27.81 -17.76 92.49
C PHE A 8 27.77 -18.83 91.40
N SER A 9 28.76 -19.71 91.47
CA SER A 9 28.85 -20.98 90.76
C SER A 9 27.90 -22.02 91.36
N LYS A 10 27.12 -22.71 90.53
CA LYS A 10 26.79 -24.14 90.76
C LYS A 10 26.39 -24.83 89.46
N GLU A 11 27.03 -25.96 89.24
CA GLU A 11 27.08 -26.72 87.99
C GLU A 11 25.77 -27.44 87.60
N ASN A 12 25.58 -27.53 86.28
CA ASN A 12 25.10 -28.67 85.49
C ASN A 12 23.71 -29.27 85.75
N PHE A 13 22.76 -28.88 84.88
CA PHE A 13 21.93 -29.85 84.16
C PHE A 13 22.16 -29.66 82.65
N ILE A 14 23.12 -30.41 82.12
CA ILE A 14 23.35 -30.55 80.68
C ILE A 14 22.25 -31.47 80.14
N ILE A 15 21.16 -30.88 79.64
CA ILE A 15 20.26 -31.57 78.71
C ILE A 15 20.76 -31.24 77.31
N LYS A 16 21.52 -32.16 76.72
CA LYS A 16 21.96 -32.05 75.31
C LYS A 16 20.71 -31.92 74.42
N PRO A 17 20.57 -30.87 73.59
CA PRO A 17 19.53 -30.86 72.59
C PRO A 17 19.81 -32.00 71.60
N PRO A 18 18.78 -32.73 71.12
CA PRO A 18 19.01 -33.75 70.11
C PRO A 18 19.59 -33.05 68.89
N LYS A 19 20.72 -33.55 68.39
CA LYS A 19 21.29 -33.10 67.12
C LYS A 19 20.20 -33.26 66.05
N LYS A 20 19.55 -32.16 65.68
CA LYS A 20 18.61 -32.15 64.55
C LYS A 20 19.43 -32.49 63.32
N ASN A 21 19.33 -33.74 62.90
CA ASN A 21 20.08 -34.26 61.78
C ASN A 21 19.60 -33.50 60.52
N PRO A 22 20.42 -32.63 59.90
CA PRO A 22 19.99 -31.77 58.79
C PRO A 22 19.52 -32.59 57.58
N LEU A 23 19.93 -33.85 57.50
CA LEU A 23 19.46 -34.82 56.52
C LEU A 23 17.97 -35.14 56.71
N VAL A 24 17.48 -35.33 57.94
CA VAL A 24 16.06 -35.64 58.18
C VAL A 24 15.18 -34.45 57.82
N LEU A 25 15.61 -33.23 58.15
CA LEU A 25 14.90 -32.02 57.76
C LEU A 25 14.87 -31.84 56.23
N ARG A 26 16.00 -32.08 55.54
CA ARG A 26 16.05 -32.03 54.07
C ARG A 26 15.18 -33.09 53.43
N MET A 27 15.15 -34.31 53.98
CA MET A 27 14.26 -35.38 53.49
C MET A 27 12.79 -35.03 53.70
N LEU A 28 12.42 -34.44 54.85
CA LEU A 28 11.05 -33.97 55.09
C LEU A 28 10.63 -32.85 54.14
N VAL A 29 11.52 -31.90 53.85
CA VAL A 29 11.27 -30.83 52.87
C VAL A 29 11.12 -31.42 51.46
N LEU A 30 11.95 -32.38 51.06
CA LEU A 30 11.84 -33.05 49.76
C LEU A 30 10.54 -33.83 49.62
N ILE A 31 10.12 -34.54 50.68
CA ILE A 31 8.82 -35.23 50.72
C ILE A 31 7.68 -34.22 50.59
N PHE A 32 7.75 -33.09 51.30
CA PHE A 32 6.74 -32.04 51.23
C PHE A 32 6.65 -31.44 49.82
N VAL A 33 7.78 -31.14 49.18
CA VAL A 33 7.82 -30.64 47.80
C VAL A 33 7.27 -31.68 46.81
N MET A 34 7.58 -32.96 46.99
CA MET A 34 7.03 -34.04 46.16
C MET A 34 5.51 -34.17 46.33
N VAL A 35 5.00 -34.14 47.56
CA VAL A 35 3.55 -34.21 47.84
C VAL A 35 2.83 -32.98 47.31
N CYS A 36 3.38 -31.77 47.49
CA CYS A 36 2.84 -30.55 46.91
C CYS A 36 2.88 -30.59 45.37
N GLY A 37 3.95 -31.10 44.77
CA GLY A 37 4.08 -31.27 43.33
C GLY A 37 3.04 -32.23 42.77
N ILE A 38 2.83 -33.38 43.43
CA ILE A 38 1.80 -34.37 43.07
C ILE A 38 0.40 -33.76 43.26
N TYR A 39 0.16 -32.98 44.32
CA TYR A 39 -1.11 -32.32 44.56
C TYR A 39 -1.41 -31.26 43.49
N ILE A 40 -0.45 -30.40 43.16
CA ILE A 40 -0.59 -29.39 42.10
C ILE A 40 -0.80 -30.06 40.75
N CYS A 41 -0.06 -31.13 40.46
CA CYS A 41 -0.22 -31.91 39.23
C CYS A 41 -1.59 -32.62 39.19
N SER A 42 -2.07 -33.14 40.31
CA SER A 42 -3.40 -33.73 40.46
C SER A 42 -4.52 -32.70 40.23
N VAL A 43 -4.37 -31.47 40.75
CA VAL A 43 -5.32 -30.38 40.52
C VAL A 43 -5.29 -29.93 39.05
N TYR A 44 -4.12 -29.83 38.42
CA TYR A 44 -3.99 -29.56 36.99
C TYR A 44 -4.62 -30.67 36.13
N LEU A 45 -4.38 -31.94 36.48
CA LEU A 45 -4.98 -33.10 35.81
C LEU A 45 -6.49 -33.18 36.04
N LYS A 46 -7.02 -32.76 37.20
CA LYS A 46 -8.46 -32.61 37.43
C LYS A 46 -9.05 -31.43 36.66
N GLN A 47 -8.34 -30.33 36.48
CA GLN A 47 -8.75 -29.23 35.61
C GLN A 47 -8.75 -29.65 34.13
N ILE A 48 -7.79 -30.45 33.69
CA ILE A 48 -7.73 -31.00 32.34
C ILE A 48 -8.80 -32.09 32.14
N GLY A 49 -8.99 -32.98 33.12
CA GLY A 49 -9.99 -34.06 33.12
C GLY A 49 -11.43 -33.57 33.21
N GLY A 50 -11.70 -32.55 34.04
CA GLY A 50 -13.00 -31.88 34.10
C GLY A 50 -13.32 -31.04 32.85
N LYS A 51 -12.30 -30.67 32.07
CA LYS A 51 -12.45 -30.04 30.74
C LYS A 51 -12.57 -31.07 29.60
N LEU A 52 -12.20 -32.33 29.84
CA LEU A 52 -12.27 -33.43 28.88
C LEU A 52 -13.59 -34.24 28.94
N THR A 53 -14.39 -34.12 30.01
CA THR A 53 -15.73 -34.74 30.10
C THR A 53 -16.88 -33.75 29.98
N GLY A 54 -16.63 -32.54 29.45
CA GLY A 54 -17.61 -31.47 29.33
C GLY A 54 -17.38 -30.62 28.10
N ASN A 55 -17.22 -31.26 26.95
CA ASN A 55 -17.58 -30.82 25.61
C ASN A 55 -16.89 -31.78 24.66
N SER A 56 -17.65 -32.73 24.13
CA SER A 56 -17.43 -33.11 22.74
C SER A 56 -17.52 -31.80 21.96
N LEU A 57 -16.37 -31.17 21.73
CA LEU A 57 -16.20 -30.25 20.63
C LEU A 57 -16.52 -31.13 19.42
N ARG A 58 -17.81 -31.13 19.05
CA ARG A 58 -18.15 -30.95 17.65
C ARG A 58 -17.18 -29.86 17.20
N VAL A 59 -16.10 -30.28 16.56
CA VAL A 59 -15.51 -29.50 15.52
C VAL A 59 -16.69 -29.32 14.59
N GLN A 60 -17.47 -28.24 14.80
CA GLN A 60 -18.11 -27.60 13.70
C GLN A 60 -16.94 -27.39 12.76
N ILE A 61 -16.91 -28.19 11.71
CA ILE A 61 -16.23 -27.84 10.49
C ILE A 61 -16.67 -26.39 10.31
N VAL A 62 -15.79 -25.45 10.64
CA VAL A 62 -15.99 -24.07 10.25
C VAL A 62 -16.06 -24.21 8.75
N GLU A 63 -17.28 -24.16 8.20
CA GLU A 63 -17.46 -24.01 6.76
C GLU A 63 -16.48 -22.91 6.40
N ARG A 64 -15.42 -23.26 5.66
CA ARG A 64 -14.54 -22.27 5.07
C ARG A 64 -15.32 -21.79 3.88
N PRO A 65 -16.15 -20.73 3.99
CA PRO A 65 -17.15 -20.41 2.96
C PRO A 65 -16.48 -20.00 1.64
N CYS A 66 -15.16 -19.78 1.71
CA CYS A 66 -14.31 -19.19 0.70
C CYS A 66 -13.28 -20.17 0.12
N GLU A 67 -13.21 -21.41 0.62
CA GLU A 67 -12.44 -22.46 -0.03
C GLU A 67 -13.37 -23.18 -1.00
N ALA A 68 -13.32 -22.77 -2.27
CA ALA A 68 -13.95 -23.57 -3.31
C ALA A 68 -13.17 -24.89 -3.44
N SER A 69 -13.83 -25.99 -3.06
CA SER A 69 -13.26 -27.34 -3.02
C SER A 69 -12.86 -27.88 -4.38
N ASP A 70 -13.45 -27.36 -5.47
CA ASP A 70 -13.45 -28.01 -6.79
C ASP A 70 -12.84 -27.15 -7.91
N ILE A 71 -12.02 -26.13 -7.59
CA ILE A 71 -11.37 -25.27 -8.61
C ILE A 71 -9.94 -25.72 -8.86
N GLU A 72 -9.61 -25.98 -10.13
CA GLU A 72 -8.23 -26.22 -10.57
C GLU A 72 -7.30 -25.07 -10.14
N PRO A 73 -6.08 -25.36 -9.66
CA PRO A 73 -5.12 -24.33 -9.26
C PRO A 73 -4.83 -23.27 -10.34
N SER A 74 -4.97 -23.63 -11.62
CA SER A 74 -4.82 -22.77 -12.80
C SER A 74 -5.95 -21.75 -12.96
N GLU A 75 -7.15 -22.05 -12.48
CA GLU A 75 -8.36 -21.22 -12.59
C GLU A 75 -8.59 -20.33 -11.37
N LYS A 76 -7.96 -20.65 -10.23
CA LYS A 76 -8.03 -19.84 -9.00
C LYS A 76 -7.72 -18.35 -9.21
N PRO A 77 -6.72 -17.94 -10.03
CA PRO A 77 -6.46 -16.53 -10.30
C PRO A 77 -7.53 -15.86 -11.16
N TYR A 78 -8.46 -16.59 -11.79
CA TYR A 78 -9.53 -16.04 -12.63
C TYR A 78 -10.91 -16.15 -11.95
N PHE A 79 -10.95 -16.69 -10.74
CA PHE A 79 -12.20 -16.98 -10.07
C PHE A 79 -12.80 -15.74 -9.41
N HIS A 80 -14.02 -15.39 -9.81
CA HIS A 80 -14.79 -14.30 -9.25
C HIS A 80 -15.74 -14.84 -8.17
N PHE A 81 -15.53 -14.41 -6.93
CA PHE A 81 -16.41 -14.67 -5.78
C PHE A 81 -17.73 -13.85 -5.91
N PRO A 82 -18.81 -14.25 -5.23
CA PRO A 82 -20.17 -14.30 -5.76
C PRO A 82 -20.70 -12.95 -6.24
N LYS A 83 -21.50 -12.95 -7.31
CA LYS A 83 -22.35 -11.83 -7.72
C LYS A 83 -23.27 -11.47 -6.56
N PRO A 84 -23.03 -10.38 -5.82
CA PRO A 84 -23.84 -10.05 -4.67
C PRO A 84 -25.27 -9.70 -5.12
N MET A 85 -26.27 -10.15 -4.34
CA MET A 85 -27.68 -9.83 -4.58
C MET A 85 -28.09 -8.58 -3.81
N THR A 86 -27.58 -8.41 -2.59
CA THR A 86 -27.90 -7.25 -1.74
C THR A 86 -26.74 -6.24 -1.65
N PHE A 87 -25.56 -6.59 -2.16
CA PHE A 87 -24.33 -5.77 -2.09
C PHE A 87 -23.88 -5.48 -0.65
N SER A 88 -24.35 -6.29 0.30
CA SER A 88 -23.96 -6.26 1.70
C SER A 88 -22.54 -6.82 1.88
N ARG A 89 -21.83 -6.37 2.91
CA ARG A 89 -20.43 -6.79 3.11
C ARG A 89 -20.33 -8.27 3.49
N GLU A 90 -21.38 -8.80 4.10
CA GLU A 90 -21.56 -10.18 4.52
C GLU A 90 -21.49 -11.14 3.31
N GLU A 91 -22.11 -10.78 2.18
CA GLU A 91 -22.03 -11.53 0.92
C GLU A 91 -20.60 -11.58 0.35
N CYS A 92 -19.80 -10.55 0.66
CA CYS A 92 -18.43 -10.38 0.16
C CYS A 92 -17.35 -10.81 1.17
N THR A 93 -17.71 -11.57 2.20
CA THR A 93 -16.78 -12.02 3.27
C THR A 93 -15.57 -12.78 2.73
N CYS A 94 -15.73 -13.47 1.60
CA CYS A 94 -14.67 -14.20 0.92
C CYS A 94 -13.72 -13.35 0.07
N ASN A 95 -14.04 -12.06 -0.11
CA ASN A 95 -13.21 -11.09 -0.83
C ASN A 95 -12.63 -10.07 0.16
N PRO A 96 -11.46 -10.34 0.78
CA PRO A 96 -10.82 -9.37 1.65
C PRO A 96 -10.44 -8.12 0.86
N VAL A 97 -10.81 -6.95 1.37
CA VAL A 97 -10.50 -5.67 0.72
C VAL A 97 -9.05 -5.30 0.97
N ARG A 98 -8.32 -5.01 -0.11
CA ARG A 98 -6.95 -4.51 -0.09
C ARG A 98 -6.95 -3.01 -0.35
N TYR A 99 -6.13 -2.28 0.39
CA TYR A 99 -5.94 -0.86 0.17
C TYR A 99 -4.76 -0.62 -0.77
N PHE A 100 -4.88 0.33 -1.68
CA PHE A 100 -3.78 0.74 -2.54
C PHE A 100 -3.73 2.24 -2.81
N ALA A 101 -2.55 2.73 -3.18
CA ALA A 101 -2.36 4.11 -3.61
C ALA A 101 -1.47 4.14 -4.86
N ILE A 102 -1.92 4.81 -5.93
CA ILE A 102 -1.13 5.06 -7.13
C ILE A 102 -0.32 6.34 -6.90
N LEU A 103 0.97 6.18 -6.61
CA LEU A 103 1.91 7.26 -6.35
C LEU A 103 2.59 7.68 -7.65
N SER A 104 2.43 8.94 -8.06
CA SER A 104 2.83 9.39 -9.40
C SER A 104 3.21 10.86 -9.41
N THR A 105 3.81 11.33 -10.50
CA THR A 105 3.87 12.78 -10.80
C THR A 105 2.82 13.14 -11.86
N GLN A 106 2.57 14.44 -12.06
CA GLN A 106 1.67 14.88 -13.14
C GLN A 106 2.19 14.43 -14.51
N ARG A 107 1.27 14.05 -15.40
CA ARG A 107 1.54 13.65 -16.79
C ARG A 107 2.43 12.40 -16.95
N SER A 108 2.48 11.54 -15.94
CA SER A 108 3.12 10.21 -16.00
C SER A 108 2.19 9.07 -16.45
N GLY A 109 0.99 9.38 -16.95
CA GLY A 109 0.04 8.36 -17.42
C GLY A 109 -0.88 7.78 -16.34
N SER A 110 -0.83 8.29 -15.11
CA SER A 110 -1.63 7.79 -13.99
C SER A 110 -3.14 7.93 -14.15
N GLY A 111 -3.63 8.96 -14.85
CA GLY A 111 -5.05 9.04 -15.20
C GLY A 111 -5.50 7.94 -16.16
N TRP A 112 -4.65 7.56 -17.12
CA TRP A 112 -4.93 6.46 -18.05
C TRP A 112 -4.85 5.10 -17.33
N PHE A 113 -3.80 4.89 -16.55
CA PHE A 113 -3.62 3.68 -15.75
C PHE A 113 -4.76 3.47 -14.74
N GLU A 114 -5.21 4.53 -14.07
CA GLU A 114 -6.37 4.49 -13.19
C GLU A 114 -7.64 4.03 -13.92
N THR A 115 -7.88 4.48 -15.16
CA THR A 115 -9.04 3.99 -15.93
C THR A 115 -8.94 2.51 -16.29
N LEU A 116 -7.72 1.99 -16.51
CA LEU A 116 -7.51 0.56 -16.71
C LEU A 116 -7.90 -0.21 -15.44
N LEU A 117 -7.38 0.18 -14.28
CA LEU A 117 -7.73 -0.46 -13.02
C LEU A 117 -9.23 -0.38 -12.73
N ASN A 118 -9.85 0.79 -12.94
CA ASN A 118 -11.29 0.97 -12.74
C ASN A 118 -12.17 0.21 -13.75
N SER A 119 -11.61 -0.35 -14.83
CA SER A 119 -12.36 -1.26 -15.70
C SER A 119 -12.53 -2.66 -15.10
N HIS A 120 -11.70 -3.02 -14.12
CA HIS A 120 -11.83 -4.27 -13.39
C HIS A 120 -13.01 -4.20 -12.42
N ILE A 121 -13.82 -5.26 -12.41
CA ILE A 121 -15.03 -5.34 -11.60
C ILE A 121 -14.80 -5.30 -10.07
N ASN A 122 -13.65 -5.77 -9.58
CA ASN A 122 -13.32 -5.84 -8.15
C ASN A 122 -12.36 -4.72 -7.69
N ILE A 123 -11.99 -3.77 -8.56
CA ILE A 123 -11.10 -2.65 -8.21
C ILE A 123 -11.87 -1.32 -8.26
N SER A 124 -11.68 -0.50 -7.23
CA SER A 124 -12.21 0.86 -7.14
C SER A 124 -11.09 1.86 -6.80
N SER A 125 -10.71 2.69 -7.78
CA SER A 125 -9.82 3.85 -7.59
C SER A 125 -10.62 5.14 -7.62
N ASN A 126 -10.47 5.97 -6.59
CA ASN A 126 -11.32 7.13 -6.31
C ASN A 126 -10.72 8.47 -6.77
N GLY A 127 -9.87 8.46 -7.79
CA GLY A 127 -9.29 9.67 -8.35
C GLY A 127 -8.27 10.34 -7.43
N GLU A 128 -8.03 11.61 -7.71
CA GLU A 128 -6.98 12.43 -7.08
C GLU A 128 -7.53 13.24 -5.91
N ILE A 129 -7.95 12.56 -4.85
CA ILE A 129 -8.68 13.19 -3.73
C ILE A 129 -7.87 14.28 -3.01
N PHE A 130 -6.53 14.18 -3.01
CA PHE A 130 -5.61 15.14 -2.38
C PHE A 130 -5.22 16.32 -3.27
N SER A 131 -5.80 16.43 -4.48
CA SER A 131 -5.76 17.68 -5.24
C SER A 131 -6.44 18.84 -4.49
N VAL A 132 -7.44 18.52 -3.65
CA VAL A 132 -8.14 19.46 -2.79
C VAL A 132 -7.27 19.82 -1.58
N LYS A 133 -6.83 21.08 -1.48
CA LYS A 133 -5.90 21.56 -0.44
C LYS A 133 -6.37 21.28 0.99
N VAL A 134 -7.67 21.44 1.27
CA VAL A 134 -8.24 21.24 2.62
C VAL A 134 -8.02 19.81 3.12
N ARG A 135 -8.07 18.81 2.24
CA ARG A 135 -7.88 17.39 2.59
C ARG A 135 -6.43 17.04 2.97
N ARG A 136 -5.49 17.96 2.75
CA ARG A 136 -4.06 17.79 3.02
C ARG A 136 -3.46 18.97 3.77
N SER A 137 -4.26 19.60 4.63
CA SER A 137 -3.83 20.74 5.46
C SER A 137 -2.81 20.34 6.52
N ASN A 138 -2.94 19.12 7.07
CA ASN A 138 -2.01 18.51 8.03
C ASN A 138 -2.16 16.98 8.01
N ILE A 139 -1.29 16.29 8.76
CA ILE A 139 -1.28 14.82 8.81
C ILE A 139 -2.59 14.21 9.35
N SER A 140 -3.21 14.78 10.39
CA SER A 140 -4.48 14.28 10.93
C SER A 140 -5.57 14.29 9.86
N THR A 141 -5.68 15.39 9.11
CA THR A 141 -6.67 15.48 8.03
C THR A 141 -6.39 14.52 6.88
N ILE A 142 -5.11 14.24 6.59
CA ILE A 142 -4.71 13.23 5.60
C ILE A 142 -5.16 11.84 6.06
N THR A 143 -4.85 11.45 7.30
CA THR A 143 -5.21 10.14 7.84
C THR A 143 -6.73 9.96 7.95
N ASP A 144 -7.46 11.00 8.37
CA ASP A 144 -8.93 10.97 8.43
C ASP A 144 -9.55 10.82 7.04
N THR A 145 -8.97 11.48 6.04
CA THR A 145 -9.39 11.36 4.64
C THR A 145 -9.13 9.95 4.10
N LEU A 146 -7.96 9.37 4.40
CA LEU A 146 -7.61 8.00 4.02
C LEU A 146 -8.53 6.99 4.70
N ASP A 147 -8.78 7.13 6.00
CA ASP A 147 -9.69 6.25 6.74
C ASP A 147 -11.12 6.36 6.20
N THR A 148 -11.59 7.57 5.89
CA THR A 148 -12.90 7.76 5.25
C THR A 148 -12.97 7.03 3.92
N LEU A 149 -11.94 7.18 3.07
CA LEU A 149 -11.85 6.54 1.76
C LEU A 149 -11.85 5.01 1.87
N TYR A 150 -10.95 4.46 2.68
CA TYR A 150 -10.76 3.02 2.80
C TYR A 150 -11.91 2.30 3.53
N ASN A 151 -12.79 3.08 4.17
CA ASN A 151 -14.04 2.59 4.74
C ASN A 151 -15.26 2.75 3.80
N LEU A 152 -15.13 3.35 2.60
CA LEU A 152 -16.27 3.53 1.67
C LEU A 152 -16.90 2.19 1.31
N ASP A 153 -16.09 1.19 0.97
CA ASP A 153 -16.57 -0.14 0.56
C ASP A 153 -16.92 -1.06 1.75
N PHE A 154 -16.83 -0.55 2.99
CA PHE A 154 -17.44 -1.20 4.15
C PHE A 154 -18.94 -0.92 4.23
N ARG A 155 -19.41 0.19 3.63
CA ARG A 155 -20.80 0.65 3.77
C ARG A 155 -21.70 0.28 2.59
N THR A 156 -21.22 0.34 1.33
CA THR A 156 -21.96 -0.16 0.15
C THR A 156 -21.01 -0.50 -1.01
N SER A 157 -21.12 -1.70 -1.61
CA SER A 157 -20.40 -2.05 -2.86
C SER A 157 -21.20 -1.68 -4.14
N ALA A 158 -22.26 -0.88 -3.99
CA ALA A 158 -23.24 -0.58 -5.04
C ALA A 158 -22.66 0.20 -6.24
N SER A 159 -21.51 0.87 -6.08
CA SER A 159 -20.89 1.65 -7.16
C SER A 159 -20.40 0.80 -8.33
N LYS A 160 -20.11 -0.49 -8.10
CA LYS A 160 -19.65 -1.44 -9.11
C LYS A 160 -20.61 -2.61 -9.35
N ASN A 161 -21.69 -2.71 -8.57
CA ASN A 161 -22.58 -3.88 -8.56
C ASN A 161 -21.82 -5.21 -8.38
N GLU A 162 -20.74 -5.22 -7.59
CA GLU A 162 -19.90 -6.40 -7.36
C GLU A 162 -19.14 -6.29 -6.03
N CYS A 163 -18.67 -7.41 -5.50
CA CYS A 163 -17.80 -7.40 -4.33
C CYS A 163 -16.43 -6.76 -4.62
N ILE A 164 -16.18 -5.58 -4.03
CA ILE A 164 -14.88 -4.92 -4.14
C ILE A 164 -13.81 -5.73 -3.38
N ALA A 165 -12.65 -5.92 -4.03
CA ALA A 165 -11.49 -6.58 -3.47
C ALA A 165 -10.27 -5.63 -3.35
N ALA A 166 -10.26 -4.51 -4.07
CA ALA A 166 -9.21 -3.51 -3.96
C ALA A 166 -9.77 -2.07 -4.02
N VAL A 167 -9.38 -1.24 -3.06
CA VAL A 167 -9.84 0.14 -2.90
C VAL A 167 -8.64 1.07 -2.81
N GLY A 168 -8.68 2.14 -3.58
CA GLY A 168 -7.55 3.05 -3.60
C GLY A 168 -7.86 4.41 -4.15
N LEU A 169 -6.76 5.12 -4.36
CA LEU A 169 -6.73 6.47 -4.88
C LEU A 169 -5.50 6.67 -5.77
N LYS A 170 -5.54 7.76 -6.52
CA LYS A 170 -4.38 8.34 -7.16
C LYS A 170 -3.86 9.48 -6.29
N TRP A 171 -2.55 9.53 -6.07
CA TRP A 171 -1.92 10.55 -5.24
C TRP A 171 -0.64 11.06 -5.90
N MET A 172 -0.64 12.36 -6.24
CA MET A 172 0.55 12.95 -6.83
C MET A 172 1.58 13.29 -5.74
N LEU A 173 2.87 13.05 -6.02
CA LEU A 173 3.96 13.26 -5.04
C LEU A 173 3.96 14.68 -4.44
N ASN A 174 3.57 15.70 -5.21
CA ASN A 174 3.52 17.09 -4.76
C ASN A 174 2.25 17.47 -3.96
N GLN A 175 1.41 16.51 -3.59
CA GLN A 175 0.13 16.74 -2.91
C GLN A 175 0.14 16.35 -1.43
N GLY A 176 1.13 16.82 -0.66
CA GLY A 176 1.22 16.52 0.78
C GLY A 176 1.96 15.22 1.08
N LEU A 177 2.02 14.28 0.12
CA LEU A 177 2.67 12.98 0.30
C LEU A 177 4.14 13.11 0.69
N MET A 178 4.90 13.89 -0.08
CA MET A 178 6.34 14.05 0.16
C MET A 178 6.63 14.93 1.38
N GLN A 179 5.66 15.75 1.83
CA GLN A 179 5.79 16.58 3.03
C GLN A 179 5.56 15.77 4.33
N HIS A 180 4.68 14.78 4.29
CA HIS A 180 4.30 13.93 5.44
C HIS A 180 4.71 12.46 5.22
N HIS A 181 5.87 12.25 4.61
CA HIS A 181 6.24 10.94 4.10
C HIS A 181 6.43 9.89 5.20
N GLU A 182 6.94 10.29 6.38
CA GLU A 182 7.18 9.38 7.50
C GLU A 182 5.86 8.83 8.05
N GLU A 183 4.92 9.73 8.34
CA GLU A 183 3.62 9.38 8.91
C GLU A 183 2.75 8.63 7.90
N VAL A 184 2.82 9.00 6.62
CA VAL A 184 2.09 8.27 5.56
C VAL A 184 2.69 6.89 5.33
N ALA A 185 4.02 6.73 5.36
CA ALA A 185 4.66 5.42 5.27
C ALA A 185 4.28 4.53 6.47
N GLU A 186 4.20 5.09 7.67
CA GLU A 186 3.73 4.39 8.86
C GLU A 186 2.27 3.97 8.74
N TYR A 187 1.39 4.88 8.29
CA TYR A 187 0.00 4.57 8.01
C TYR A 187 -0.13 3.44 6.98
N PHE A 188 0.67 3.46 5.91
CA PHE A 188 0.66 2.43 4.87
C PHE A 188 1.03 1.07 5.44
N LYS A 189 2.07 0.99 6.29
CA LYS A 189 2.47 -0.26 6.96
C LYS A 189 1.38 -0.75 7.92
N MET A 190 0.86 0.14 8.77
CA MET A 190 -0.15 -0.20 9.78
C MET A 190 -1.45 -0.70 9.14
N LYS A 191 -1.92 -0.07 8.06
CA LYS A 191 -3.17 -0.42 7.38
C LYS A 191 -2.99 -1.43 6.24
N GLY A 192 -1.75 -1.82 5.92
CA GLY A 192 -1.45 -2.73 4.81
C GLY A 192 -1.73 -2.15 3.42
N VAL A 193 -1.58 -0.84 3.25
CA VAL A 193 -1.75 -0.16 1.95
C VAL A 193 -0.62 -0.56 1.00
N SER A 194 -0.99 -0.98 -0.20
CA SER A 194 -0.07 -1.37 -1.27
C SER A 194 0.22 -0.17 -2.18
N ALA A 195 1.45 0.31 -2.22
CA ALA A 195 1.84 1.45 -3.05
C ALA A 195 2.18 1.00 -4.48
N ILE A 196 1.60 1.67 -5.47
CA ILE A 196 1.90 1.46 -6.89
C ILE A 196 2.59 2.73 -7.39
N PHE A 197 3.90 2.67 -7.56
CA PHE A 197 4.64 3.77 -8.19
C PHE A 197 4.44 3.70 -9.70
N LEU A 198 3.91 4.77 -10.29
CA LEU A 198 3.81 4.90 -11.74
C LEU A 198 4.53 6.17 -12.19
N PHE A 199 5.65 5.95 -12.89
CA PHE A 199 6.47 7.03 -13.41
C PHE A 199 6.55 6.99 -14.94
N ARG A 200 7.15 8.03 -15.51
CA ARG A 200 7.42 8.13 -16.94
C ARG A 200 8.90 8.40 -17.11
N ARG A 201 9.59 7.53 -17.86
CA ARG A 201 11.05 7.67 -18.08
C ARG A 201 11.36 8.91 -18.90
N ASN A 202 10.62 9.17 -19.97
CA ASN A 202 10.89 10.33 -20.80
C ASN A 202 10.33 11.62 -20.16
N LEU A 203 11.16 12.27 -19.35
CA LEU A 203 10.80 13.50 -18.63
C LEU A 203 10.70 14.72 -19.56
N LEU A 204 11.41 14.76 -20.70
CA LEU A 204 11.23 15.81 -21.70
C LEU A 204 9.83 15.77 -22.30
N ARG A 205 9.35 14.59 -22.70
CA ARG A 205 7.98 14.42 -23.20
C ARG A 205 6.93 14.71 -22.14
N ARG A 206 7.22 14.37 -20.88
CA ARG A 206 6.38 14.77 -19.75
C ARG A 206 6.26 16.29 -19.70
N THR A 207 7.35 17.04 -19.81
CA THR A 207 7.37 18.51 -19.85
C THR A 207 6.53 19.06 -21.00
N VAL A 208 6.70 18.55 -22.22
CA VAL A 208 5.84 18.90 -23.38
C VAL A 208 4.36 18.70 -23.05
N SER A 209 4.02 17.55 -22.45
CA SER A 209 2.63 17.27 -22.08
C SER A 209 2.11 18.16 -20.96
N ILE A 210 2.94 18.65 -20.05
CA ILE A 210 2.55 19.60 -19.00
C ILE A 210 2.22 20.95 -19.63
N LEU A 211 3.09 21.45 -20.51
CA LEU A 211 2.91 22.74 -21.19
C LEU A 211 1.67 22.71 -22.08
N ALA A 212 1.47 21.66 -22.86
CA ALA A 212 0.27 21.49 -23.68
C ALA A 212 -1.02 21.43 -22.85
N ASN A 213 -1.01 20.74 -21.70
CA ASN A 213 -2.17 20.71 -20.81
C ASN A 213 -2.45 22.08 -20.17
N SER A 214 -1.40 22.84 -19.83
CA SER A 214 -1.56 24.21 -19.32
C SER A 214 -2.14 25.15 -20.38
N TYR A 215 -1.72 24.99 -21.64
CA TYR A 215 -2.34 25.70 -22.76
C TYR A 215 -3.81 25.34 -22.92
N ASP A 216 -4.17 24.05 -22.95
CA ASP A 216 -5.57 23.61 -23.04
C ASP A 216 -6.43 24.19 -21.90
N GLN A 217 -5.91 24.28 -20.67
CA GLN A 217 -6.63 24.89 -19.56
C GLN A 217 -6.98 26.37 -19.79
N LYS A 218 -6.10 27.10 -20.50
CA LYS A 218 -6.25 28.53 -20.77
C LYS A 218 -7.05 28.80 -22.05
N ALA A 219 -6.66 28.16 -23.16
CA ALA A 219 -7.22 28.39 -24.48
C ALA A 219 -8.51 27.60 -24.73
N LYS A 220 -8.69 26.46 -24.04
CA LYS A 220 -9.86 25.58 -24.13
C LYS A 220 -10.32 25.30 -25.57
N PRO A 221 -9.41 24.81 -26.44
CA PRO A 221 -9.67 24.59 -27.87
C PRO A 221 -10.81 23.60 -28.17
N LEU A 222 -11.23 22.79 -27.18
CA LEU A 222 -12.36 21.88 -27.32
C LEU A 222 -13.66 22.56 -26.89
N ASN A 223 -14.15 23.47 -27.73
CA ASN A 223 -15.43 24.18 -27.53
C ASN A 223 -15.52 24.86 -26.15
N GLY A 224 -14.46 25.54 -25.72
CA GLY A 224 -14.45 26.25 -24.44
C GLY A 224 -14.34 25.34 -23.21
N THR A 225 -14.03 24.06 -23.39
CA THR A 225 -13.84 23.09 -22.31
C THR A 225 -12.38 22.63 -22.21
N HIS A 226 -11.84 22.60 -20.99
CA HIS A 226 -10.54 21.97 -20.71
C HIS A 226 -10.71 20.45 -20.58
N LYS A 227 -9.88 19.65 -21.25
CA LYS A 227 -9.87 18.19 -21.12
C LYS A 227 -8.44 17.66 -20.99
N SER A 228 -8.07 17.29 -19.76
CA SER A 228 -6.75 16.69 -19.50
C SER A 228 -6.56 15.29 -20.13
N HIS A 229 -7.68 14.64 -20.46
CA HIS A 229 -7.77 13.33 -21.12
C HIS A 229 -8.94 13.36 -22.12
N VAL A 230 -8.78 12.67 -23.26
CA VAL A 230 -9.78 12.62 -24.34
C VAL A 230 -10.07 11.18 -24.72
N HIS A 231 -11.26 10.94 -25.27
CA HIS A 231 -11.72 9.60 -25.66
C HIS A 231 -11.86 9.44 -27.18
N SER A 232 -11.66 10.50 -27.95
CA SER A 232 -11.70 10.48 -29.41
C SER A 232 -10.34 10.86 -30.00
N THR A 233 -10.00 10.23 -31.14
CA THR A 233 -8.79 10.57 -31.90
C THR A 233 -8.85 12.00 -32.43
N HIS A 234 -10.04 12.47 -32.81
CA HIS A 234 -10.25 13.82 -33.30
C HIS A 234 -9.94 14.89 -32.24
N GLU A 235 -10.46 14.76 -31.01
CA GLU A 235 -10.12 15.68 -29.92
C GLU A 235 -8.63 15.62 -29.58
N ALA A 236 -8.02 14.42 -29.60
CA ALA A 236 -6.59 14.25 -29.40
C ALA A 236 -5.77 15.00 -30.45
N GLU A 237 -6.16 14.93 -31.72
CA GLU A 237 -5.52 15.66 -32.81
C GLU A 237 -5.64 17.17 -32.66
N ILE A 238 -6.79 17.69 -32.22
CA ILE A 238 -6.96 19.13 -31.95
C ILE A 238 -5.99 19.58 -30.85
N LEU A 239 -5.94 18.86 -29.73
CA LEU A 239 -5.06 19.20 -28.61
C LEU A 239 -3.57 19.08 -28.98
N ALA A 240 -3.20 18.09 -29.80
CA ALA A 240 -1.83 17.87 -30.22
C ALA A 240 -1.29 18.91 -31.21
N ARG A 241 -2.13 19.80 -31.76
CA ARG A 241 -1.69 20.88 -32.66
C ARG A 241 -0.84 21.93 -31.95
N TYR A 242 -1.07 22.13 -30.66
CA TYR A 242 -0.28 23.10 -29.90
C TYR A 242 1.13 22.54 -29.64
N LYS A 243 2.14 23.29 -30.08
CA LYS A 243 3.54 22.99 -29.85
C LYS A 243 4.10 24.03 -28.88
N PRO A 244 4.46 23.64 -27.65
CA PRO A 244 5.10 24.56 -26.73
C PRO A 244 6.54 24.89 -27.14
N THR A 245 6.96 26.10 -26.84
CA THR A 245 8.38 26.48 -26.75
C THR A 245 8.89 26.15 -25.35
N ILE A 246 9.99 25.40 -25.24
CA ILE A 246 10.59 25.04 -23.94
C ILE A 246 11.67 26.04 -23.57
N ASN A 247 11.65 26.52 -22.33
CA ASN A 247 12.75 27.33 -21.78
C ASN A 247 13.97 26.44 -21.52
N THR A 248 14.94 26.48 -22.42
CA THR A 248 16.16 25.66 -22.37
C THR A 248 17.07 26.01 -21.20
N SER A 249 17.05 27.26 -20.72
CA SER A 249 17.83 27.70 -19.55
C SER A 249 17.43 27.01 -18.25
N LEU A 250 16.17 26.56 -18.13
CA LEU A 250 15.65 25.85 -16.95
C LEU A 250 15.48 24.35 -17.17
N LEU A 251 15.64 23.86 -18.41
CA LEU A 251 15.30 22.49 -18.78
C LEU A 251 16.05 21.45 -17.94
N ILE A 252 17.38 21.53 -17.87
CA ILE A 252 18.18 20.56 -17.10
C ILE A 252 17.85 20.60 -15.60
N PRO A 253 17.81 21.78 -14.93
CA PRO A 253 17.35 21.87 -13.54
C PRO A 253 15.97 21.27 -13.30
N ASP A 254 15.00 21.52 -14.19
CA ASP A 254 13.63 21.02 -14.05
C ASP A 254 13.57 19.49 -14.20
N LEU A 255 14.32 18.91 -15.16
CA LEU A 255 14.43 17.46 -15.33
C LEU A 255 15.03 16.80 -14.08
N ARG A 256 16.12 17.37 -13.57
CA ARG A 256 16.78 16.88 -12.35
C ARG A 256 15.87 16.93 -11.13
N GLN A 257 15.14 18.03 -10.94
CA GLN A 257 14.21 18.16 -9.81
C GLN A 257 13.16 17.05 -9.79
N VAL A 258 12.65 16.65 -10.96
CA VAL A 258 11.65 15.58 -11.06
C VAL A 258 12.27 14.22 -10.80
N GLU A 259 13.47 13.97 -11.32
CA GLU A 259 14.25 12.76 -11.06
C GLU A 259 14.58 12.60 -9.57
N ASP A 260 15.00 13.69 -8.91
CA ASP A 260 15.25 13.73 -7.47
C ASP A 260 13.98 13.45 -6.67
N LEU A 261 12.84 14.04 -7.08
CA LEU A 261 11.56 13.81 -6.44
C LEU A 261 11.13 12.34 -6.52
N MET A 262 11.29 11.73 -7.70
CA MET A 262 11.00 10.30 -7.91
C MET A 262 11.92 9.43 -7.04
N SER A 263 13.22 9.68 -7.06
CA SER A 263 14.22 8.94 -6.30
C SER A 263 13.97 9.02 -4.79
N LYS A 264 13.70 10.22 -4.27
CA LYS A 264 13.34 10.43 -2.86
C LYS A 264 12.05 9.71 -2.49
N SER A 265 11.04 9.70 -3.36
CA SER A 265 9.79 9.00 -3.07
C SER A 265 10.00 7.48 -2.93
N LEU A 266 10.82 6.89 -3.79
CA LEU A 266 11.17 5.47 -3.67
C LEU A 266 11.95 5.19 -2.39
N GLN A 267 12.87 6.10 -2.00
CA GLN A 267 13.62 5.99 -0.76
C GLN A 267 12.70 6.06 0.47
N TYR A 268 11.81 7.05 0.54
CA TYR A 268 10.92 7.27 1.69
C TYR A 268 9.94 6.12 1.92
N PHE A 269 9.51 5.47 0.83
CA PHE A 269 8.52 4.40 0.88
C PHE A 269 9.14 3.00 0.69
N ASN A 270 10.47 2.87 0.79
CA ASN A 270 11.18 1.60 0.55
C ASN A 270 10.72 0.46 1.48
N SER A 271 10.27 0.80 2.69
CA SER A 271 9.80 -0.13 3.71
C SER A 271 8.31 -0.46 3.60
N THR A 272 7.60 0.19 2.68
CA THR A 272 6.19 -0.11 2.39
C THR A 272 6.09 -1.22 1.33
N ARG A 273 4.96 -1.94 1.32
CA ARG A 273 4.68 -2.91 0.26
C ARG A 273 4.44 -2.15 -1.05
N HIS A 274 5.36 -2.22 -2.00
CA HIS A 274 5.26 -1.47 -3.24
C HIS A 274 5.65 -2.24 -4.50
N ILE A 275 5.15 -1.77 -5.64
CA ILE A 275 5.58 -2.14 -6.99
C ILE A 275 5.94 -0.86 -7.76
N ILE A 276 6.95 -0.94 -8.64
CA ILE A 276 7.41 0.19 -9.45
C ILE A 276 7.12 -0.12 -10.91
N LEU A 277 6.41 0.79 -11.57
CA LEU A 277 6.03 0.70 -12.97
C LEU A 277 6.44 1.97 -13.69
N TYR A 278 6.80 1.81 -14.95
CA TYR A 278 7.01 2.90 -15.88
C TYR A 278 5.98 2.84 -16.99
N TYR A 279 5.45 4.00 -17.36
CA TYR A 279 4.45 4.16 -18.42
C TYR A 279 4.88 3.44 -19.70
N GLU A 280 6.14 3.59 -20.08
CA GLU A 280 6.75 2.98 -21.26
C GLU A 280 6.65 1.45 -21.23
N ASP A 281 6.86 0.82 -20.07
CA ASP A 281 6.80 -0.64 -19.91
C ASP A 281 5.38 -1.17 -20.08
N ILE A 282 4.38 -0.45 -19.55
CA ILE A 282 2.97 -0.87 -19.64
C ILE A 282 2.47 -0.76 -21.08
N ILE A 283 2.92 0.27 -21.81
CA ILE A 283 2.54 0.44 -23.23
C ILE A 283 3.20 -0.63 -24.11
N ASN A 284 4.47 -0.94 -23.86
CA ASN A 284 5.22 -1.94 -24.63
C ASN A 284 4.83 -3.37 -24.29
N ASN A 285 4.52 -3.64 -23.02
CA ASN A 285 4.20 -4.96 -22.53
C ASN A 285 2.97 -4.93 -21.61
N ARG A 286 1.82 -5.31 -22.17
CA ARG A 286 0.56 -5.38 -21.42
C ARG A 286 0.55 -6.43 -20.31
N THR A 287 1.46 -7.41 -20.30
CA THR A 287 1.55 -8.37 -19.18
C THR A 287 1.91 -7.69 -17.87
N LYS A 288 2.48 -6.48 -17.90
CA LYS A 288 2.71 -5.65 -16.70
C LYS A 288 1.43 -5.29 -15.95
N LEU A 289 0.27 -5.31 -16.60
CA LEU A 289 -1.01 -5.12 -15.92
C LEU A 289 -1.39 -6.35 -15.08
N VAL A 290 -1.03 -7.56 -15.52
CA VAL A 290 -1.23 -8.80 -14.77
C VAL A 290 -0.41 -8.78 -13.48
N ASP A 291 0.84 -8.27 -13.54
CA ASP A 291 1.68 -8.08 -12.34
C ASP A 291 0.98 -7.20 -11.30
N VAL A 292 0.18 -6.21 -11.73
CA VAL A 292 -0.59 -5.33 -10.84
C VAL A 292 -1.81 -6.02 -10.24
N GLU A 293 -2.54 -6.80 -11.05
CA GLU A 293 -3.67 -7.60 -10.57
C GLU A 293 -3.22 -8.62 -9.51
N ASP A 294 -2.12 -9.33 -9.79
CA ASP A 294 -1.50 -10.26 -8.85
C ASP A 294 -0.99 -9.55 -7.58
N PHE A 295 -0.38 -8.36 -7.73
CA PHE A 295 0.08 -7.55 -6.61
C PHE A 295 -1.08 -7.10 -5.70
N LEU A 296 -2.20 -6.69 -6.29
CA LEU A 296 -3.43 -6.33 -5.58
C LEU A 296 -4.22 -7.56 -5.11
N LYS A 297 -3.86 -8.76 -5.56
CA LYS A 297 -4.51 -10.04 -5.26
C LYS A 297 -5.98 -10.06 -5.70
N VAL A 298 -6.24 -9.54 -6.89
CA VAL A 298 -7.55 -9.60 -7.53
C VAL A 298 -7.52 -10.60 -8.69
N PRO A 299 -8.68 -11.13 -9.11
CA PRO A 299 -8.72 -12.05 -10.23
C PRO A 299 -8.23 -11.40 -11.52
N ARG A 300 -7.41 -12.10 -12.31
CA ARG A 300 -6.89 -11.57 -13.57
C ARG A 300 -8.02 -11.31 -14.55
N SER A 301 -8.03 -10.13 -15.16
CA SER A 301 -9.05 -9.73 -16.12
C SER A 301 -8.47 -8.87 -17.24
N GLU A 302 -9.22 -8.75 -18.34
CA GLU A 302 -8.80 -7.87 -19.43
C GLU A 302 -9.11 -6.41 -19.07
N LEU A 303 -8.07 -5.63 -18.75
CA LEU A 303 -8.22 -4.20 -18.44
C LEU A 303 -8.37 -3.35 -19.70
N LYS A 304 -9.41 -2.50 -19.71
CA LYS A 304 -9.80 -1.67 -20.87
C LYS A 304 -9.83 -0.20 -20.51
N THR A 305 -9.53 0.66 -21.48
CA THR A 305 -9.67 2.11 -21.34
C THR A 305 -10.24 2.70 -22.62
N ARG A 306 -11.03 3.77 -22.48
CA ARG A 306 -11.50 4.59 -23.60
C ARG A 306 -10.58 5.79 -23.85
N GLN A 307 -9.61 6.05 -22.98
CA GLN A 307 -8.69 7.17 -23.16
C GLN A 307 -7.71 6.89 -24.29
N VAL A 308 -7.44 7.92 -25.09
CA VAL A 308 -6.47 7.85 -26.18
C VAL A 308 -5.26 8.76 -25.90
N LYS A 309 -4.08 8.35 -26.40
CA LYS A 309 -2.85 9.15 -26.31
C LYS A 309 -2.98 10.39 -27.20
N ILE A 310 -2.83 11.58 -26.60
CA ILE A 310 -2.91 12.88 -27.30
C ILE A 310 -1.70 13.06 -28.23
N HIS A 311 -0.50 13.11 -27.67
CA HIS A 311 0.73 13.33 -28.45
C HIS A 311 1.27 12.02 -29.00
N LYS A 312 1.28 11.89 -30.34
CA LYS A 312 1.86 10.77 -31.10
C LYS A 312 3.03 11.25 -31.96
N GLY A 313 3.87 10.33 -32.40
CA GLY A 313 5.05 10.62 -33.24
C GLY A 313 6.26 11.14 -32.46
N PRO A 314 7.32 11.60 -33.17
CA PRO A 314 8.57 12.05 -32.55
C PRO A 314 8.38 13.31 -31.69
N LEU A 315 9.32 13.58 -30.79
CA LEU A 315 9.28 14.81 -29.97
C LEU A 315 9.57 16.07 -30.79
N SER A 316 10.40 15.96 -31.83
CA SER A 316 10.74 17.06 -32.74
C SER A 316 9.53 17.70 -33.42
N SER A 317 8.45 16.95 -33.66
CA SER A 317 7.23 17.48 -34.25
C SER A 317 6.26 18.10 -33.23
N GLN A 318 6.58 18.02 -31.93
CA GLN A 318 5.69 18.41 -30.82
C GLN A 318 6.14 19.66 -30.07
N VAL A 319 7.25 20.29 -30.49
CA VAL A 319 7.80 21.51 -29.89
C VAL A 319 8.23 22.47 -30.99
N GLU A 320 8.28 23.77 -30.70
CA GLU A 320 8.69 24.78 -31.68
C GLU A 320 10.22 24.92 -31.77
N ASN A 321 10.93 24.86 -30.64
CA ASN A 321 12.38 25.08 -30.57
C ASN A 321 13.20 23.78 -30.41
N TRP A 322 12.92 22.78 -31.25
CA TRP A 322 13.56 21.45 -31.16
C TRP A 322 15.09 21.50 -31.21
N ASP A 323 15.68 22.30 -32.10
CA ASP A 323 17.13 22.35 -32.28
C ASP A 323 17.85 22.90 -31.03
N GLU A 324 17.25 23.87 -30.34
CA GLU A 324 17.77 24.40 -29.08
C GLU A 324 17.71 23.35 -27.96
N ILE A 325 16.59 22.61 -27.87
CA ILE A 325 16.41 21.52 -26.90
C ILE A 325 17.45 20.42 -27.16
N LYS A 326 17.62 20.01 -28.42
CA LYS A 326 18.62 19.02 -28.83
C LYS A 326 20.01 19.47 -28.46
N LYS A 327 20.38 20.72 -28.74
CA LYS A 327 21.67 21.31 -28.37
C LYS A 327 21.88 21.32 -26.86
N THR A 328 20.83 21.63 -26.09
CA THR A 328 20.88 21.71 -24.63
C THR A 328 21.07 20.33 -23.97
N LEU A 329 20.46 19.29 -24.52
CA LEU A 329 20.49 17.95 -23.93
C LEU A 329 21.62 17.05 -24.46
N SER A 330 22.14 17.31 -25.66
CA SER A 330 23.28 16.56 -26.24
C SER A 330 24.50 16.59 -25.30
N GLY A 331 25.09 15.43 -25.02
CA GLY A 331 26.25 15.32 -24.12
C GLY A 331 25.91 15.41 -22.63
N THR A 332 24.63 15.47 -22.27
CA THR A 332 24.17 15.47 -20.87
C THR A 332 23.59 14.09 -20.50
N PRO A 333 23.42 13.76 -19.20
CA PRO A 333 22.75 12.53 -18.78
C PRO A 333 21.31 12.39 -19.31
N TYR A 334 20.70 13.50 -19.75
CA TYR A 334 19.33 13.55 -20.25
C TYR A 334 19.24 13.46 -21.79
N GLU A 335 20.35 13.21 -22.49
CA GLU A 335 20.38 13.05 -23.95
C GLU A 335 19.44 11.94 -24.43
N SER A 336 19.29 10.87 -23.65
CA SER A 336 18.39 9.75 -23.94
C SER A 336 16.94 10.20 -24.11
N PHE A 337 16.50 11.30 -23.47
CA PHE A 337 15.14 11.81 -23.60
C PHE A 337 14.81 12.40 -24.97
N LEU A 338 15.83 12.61 -25.82
CA LEU A 338 15.62 12.99 -27.23
C LEU A 338 15.09 11.82 -28.07
N GLN A 339 15.22 10.58 -27.58
CA GLN A 339 14.73 9.38 -28.25
C GLN A 339 13.23 9.18 -28.02
N GLU A 340 12.62 8.28 -28.80
CA GLU A 340 11.21 7.91 -28.63
C GLU A 340 10.96 7.11 -27.35
N ASP A 341 9.76 7.26 -26.77
CA ASP A 341 9.31 6.62 -25.52
C ASP A 341 9.59 5.10 -25.44
N TYR A 342 9.63 4.40 -26.58
CA TYR A 342 9.74 2.94 -26.63
C TYR A 342 11.17 2.42 -26.84
N LYS A 343 12.15 3.32 -26.91
CA LYS A 343 13.58 2.98 -27.06
C LYS A 343 14.41 3.32 -25.81
N ILE A 344 13.76 3.76 -24.73
CA ILE A 344 14.38 4.22 -23.48
C ILE A 344 14.09 3.24 -22.34
#